data_AF-A0A922A6X6-F1
#
_entry.id   AF-A0A922A6X6-F1
#
_cell.length_a   1.000
_cell.length_b   1.000
_cell.length_c   1.000
_cell.angle_alpha   90.00
_cell.angle_beta   90.00
_cell.angle_gamma   90.00
#
_symmetry.space_group_name_H-M   'P 1'
#
loop_
_entity.id
_entity.type
_entity.pdbx_description
1 polymer ?
#
loop_
_entity_poly.entity_id
_entity_poly.type
_entity_poly.pdbx_seq_one_letter_code
_entity_poly.pdbx_strand_id
1 'polypeptide(L)'
;MRHSMVESNDSVYAQHLLVNGCGGAFAHPTHVFGGFKESHGVFYECGASYPDKQTSWKLGFKIIGKFKRENWKFDYVAGIIYYMLAFSMFPQCELNHIFEVDSKLGFLRTCFRTLWNAFIDMLEHSYVSLGAVMLLLLVAYKFAPSKVSRTKRLATAILHVSAHLVAALILMLALELGLELFIRHKLSATTSGYEHSLHDHQQYVESPEICHFPPPNGTRAAIEMLWFRHLYHGCAEIIINLMSPIFDVPKFMAVTRNNICKNGMASLSRSETVSYNVCVFVYFWPLTTFVISYVIGF
;
A
#
# COMPACT_ATOMS: atom_id res chain seq x y z
N MET A 1 -15.77 20.38 -18.18
CA MET A 1 -16.99 21.04 -17.66
C MET A 1 -17.19 22.36 -18.40
N ARG A 2 -18.36 22.58 -19.00
CA ARG A 2 -18.71 23.85 -19.65
C ARG A 2 -19.28 24.78 -18.60
N HIS A 3 -18.64 25.92 -18.44
CA HIS A 3 -19.17 27.01 -17.66
C HIS A 3 -19.60 28.15 -18.58
N SER A 4 -20.68 28.82 -18.21
CA SER A 4 -21.18 30.01 -18.88
C SER A 4 -20.99 31.20 -17.97
N MET A 5 -20.57 32.31 -18.54
CA MET A 5 -20.44 33.56 -17.81
C MET A 5 -21.81 34.00 -17.27
N VAL A 6 -21.85 34.38 -15.99
CA VAL A 6 -23.04 35.03 -15.41
C VAL A 6 -23.02 36.48 -15.91
N GLU A 7 -24.13 36.94 -16.50
CA GLU A 7 -24.25 38.19 -17.26
C GLU A 7 -23.36 39.33 -16.71
N SER A 8 -22.42 39.79 -17.54
CA SER A 8 -21.67 41.03 -17.32
C SER A 8 -21.63 41.80 -18.63
N ASN A 9 -21.86 43.10 -18.58
CA ASN A 9 -21.90 44.00 -19.75
C ASN A 9 -20.55 44.14 -20.49
N ASP A 10 -19.46 43.57 -19.96
CA ASP A 10 -18.14 43.62 -20.59
C ASP A 10 -17.89 42.41 -21.51
N SER A 11 -17.90 42.66 -22.82
CA SER A 11 -17.72 41.67 -23.90
C SER A 11 -16.27 41.21 -24.12
N VAL A 12 -15.35 41.60 -23.23
CA VAL A 12 -13.91 41.32 -23.38
C VAL A 12 -13.55 39.89 -22.96
N TYR A 13 -14.40 39.23 -22.18
CA TYR A 13 -14.12 37.92 -21.59
C TYR A 13 -14.85 36.77 -22.29
N ALA A 14 -14.31 35.56 -22.18
CA ALA A 14 -14.85 34.39 -22.83
C ALA A 14 -16.24 34.02 -22.27
N GLN A 15 -17.26 34.03 -23.13
CA GLN A 15 -18.64 33.70 -22.74
C GLN A 15 -18.80 32.25 -22.24
N HIS A 16 -17.95 31.35 -22.73
CA HIS A 16 -17.91 29.94 -22.32
C HIS A 16 -16.50 29.52 -21.96
N LEU A 17 -16.37 28.85 -20.81
CA LEU A 17 -15.09 28.32 -20.34
C LEU A 17 -15.16 26.80 -20.20
N LEU A 18 -14.27 26.12 -20.91
CA LEU A 18 -14.07 24.68 -20.78
C LEU A 18 -13.01 24.42 -19.73
N VAL A 19 -13.45 24.11 -18.51
CA VAL A 19 -12.54 23.72 -17.43
C VAL A 19 -12.35 22.22 -17.51
N ASN A 20 -11.13 21.77 -17.75
CA ASN A 20 -10.72 20.41 -17.40
C ASN A 20 -10.37 20.39 -15.91
N GLY A 21 -10.59 19.27 -15.20
CA GLY A 21 -10.38 19.15 -13.76
C GLY A 21 -8.94 19.34 -13.27
N CYS A 22 -8.02 19.92 -14.06
CA CYS A 22 -6.57 20.10 -13.84
C CYS A 22 -5.81 18.88 -13.29
N GLY A 23 -6.46 17.72 -13.16
CA GLY A 23 -5.82 16.46 -12.91
C GLY A 23 -5.03 16.08 -14.14
N GLY A 24 -3.74 16.35 -14.11
CA GLY A 24 -2.80 15.68 -15.01
C GLY A 24 -3.03 14.16 -14.92
N ALA A 25 -2.89 13.50 -16.07
CA ALA A 25 -2.56 12.10 -16.20
C ALA A 25 -3.18 11.13 -15.14
N PHE A 26 -4.42 10.70 -15.44
CA PHE A 26 -4.91 9.32 -15.27
C PHE A 26 -5.62 8.87 -13.98
N ALA A 27 -5.73 9.66 -12.90
CA ALA A 27 -6.43 9.18 -11.70
C ALA A 27 -7.39 10.15 -11.00
N HIS A 28 -7.41 11.43 -11.37
CA HIS A 28 -8.35 12.37 -10.75
C HIS A 28 -9.75 12.25 -11.38
N PRO A 29 -10.83 12.42 -10.60
CA PRO A 29 -12.16 12.61 -11.16
C PRO A 29 -12.11 13.73 -12.19
N THR A 30 -12.80 13.59 -13.32
CA THR A 30 -12.88 14.69 -14.32
C THR A 30 -13.55 15.96 -13.76
N HIS A 31 -14.06 15.92 -12.52
CA HIS A 31 -14.71 17.01 -11.81
C HIS A 31 -14.04 17.29 -10.45
N VAL A 32 -12.81 17.83 -10.45
CA VAL A 32 -12.17 18.27 -9.20
C VAL A 32 -12.61 19.70 -8.80
N PHE A 33 -13.28 20.44 -9.68
CA PHE A 33 -13.71 21.82 -9.40
C PHE A 33 -15.23 21.99 -9.37
N GLY A 34 -15.92 21.27 -8.49
CA GLY A 34 -17.33 21.58 -8.20
C GLY A 34 -17.57 22.99 -7.63
N GLY A 35 -16.49 23.69 -7.24
CA GLY A 35 -16.52 25.05 -6.71
C GLY A 35 -15.85 26.11 -7.59
N PHE A 36 -15.52 25.82 -8.86
CA PHE A 36 -15.04 26.86 -9.77
C PHE A 36 -16.17 27.85 -10.04
N LYS A 37 -15.98 29.10 -9.61
CA LYS A 37 -16.98 30.16 -9.75
C LYS A 37 -16.44 31.41 -10.43
N GLU A 38 -15.12 31.57 -10.50
CA GLU A 38 -14.51 32.82 -10.96
C GLU A 38 -13.22 32.57 -11.74
N SER A 39 -13.01 33.35 -12.81
CA SER A 39 -11.76 33.41 -13.56
C SER A 39 -11.57 34.81 -14.12
N HIS A 40 -10.39 35.39 -13.93
CA HIS A 40 -10.05 36.75 -14.37
C HIS A 40 -11.05 37.82 -13.91
N GLY A 41 -11.60 37.70 -12.69
CA GLY A 41 -12.56 38.65 -12.12
C GLY A 41 -14.01 38.46 -12.57
N VAL A 42 -14.28 37.47 -13.42
CA VAL A 42 -15.62 37.18 -13.97
C VAL A 42 -16.19 35.91 -13.36
N PHE A 43 -17.48 35.95 -13.00
CA PHE A 43 -18.19 34.81 -12.46
C PHE A 43 -18.73 33.89 -13.56
N TYR A 44 -18.63 32.58 -13.31
CA TYR A 44 -19.03 31.53 -14.22
C TYR A 44 -19.90 30.50 -13.50
N GLU A 45 -20.99 30.09 -14.14
CA GLU A 45 -21.86 29.01 -13.69
C GLU A 45 -21.64 27.73 -14.51
N CYS A 46 -21.53 26.58 -13.84
CA CYS A 46 -21.38 25.29 -14.51
C CYS A 46 -22.69 24.86 -15.16
N GLY A 47 -22.83 25.08 -16.47
CA GLY A 47 -24.04 24.72 -17.21
C GLY A 47 -24.12 23.23 -17.61
N ALA A 48 -22.99 22.61 -17.96
CA ALA A 48 -22.97 21.20 -18.35
C ALA A 48 -21.65 20.49 -18.00
N SER A 49 -21.74 19.24 -17.58
CA SER A 49 -20.60 18.41 -17.22
C SER A 49 -20.71 17.04 -17.92
N TYR A 50 -19.69 16.64 -18.66
CA TYR A 50 -19.63 15.33 -19.30
C TYR A 50 -18.35 14.56 -18.89
N PRO A 51 -18.47 13.30 -18.42
CA PRO A 51 -19.71 12.67 -17.92
C PRO A 51 -20.29 13.44 -16.72
N ASP A 52 -21.49 13.13 -16.23
CA ASP A 52 -21.99 13.76 -15.00
C ASP A 52 -21.10 13.42 -13.79
N LYS A 53 -21.25 14.16 -12.67
CA LYS A 53 -20.38 14.01 -11.49
C LYS A 53 -20.39 12.58 -10.93
N GLN A 54 -21.56 11.95 -10.86
CA GLN A 54 -21.70 10.62 -10.29
C GLN A 54 -21.10 9.56 -11.22
N THR A 55 -21.33 9.67 -12.52
CA THR A 55 -20.74 8.79 -13.53
C THR A 55 -19.22 8.93 -13.60
N SER A 56 -18.69 10.15 -13.53
CA SER A 56 -17.25 10.40 -13.45
C SER A 56 -16.63 9.76 -12.21
N TRP A 57 -17.28 9.88 -11.05
CA TRP A 57 -16.79 9.29 -9.81
C TRP A 57 -16.74 7.76 -9.91
N LYS A 58 -17.81 7.13 -10.42
CA LYS A 58 -17.85 5.68 -10.71
C LYS A 58 -16.79 5.27 -11.74
N LEU A 59 -16.54 6.10 -12.74
CA LEU A 59 -15.53 5.85 -13.76
C LEU A 59 -14.11 5.96 -13.18
N GLY A 60 -13.85 6.92 -12.28
CA GLY A 60 -12.59 7.05 -11.56
C GLY A 60 -12.22 5.76 -10.82
N PHE A 61 -13.15 5.15 -10.08
CA PHE A 61 -12.91 3.86 -9.42
C PHE A 61 -12.62 2.71 -10.40
N LYS A 62 -13.28 2.68 -11.56
CA LYS A 62 -13.01 1.67 -12.59
C LYS A 62 -11.68 1.90 -13.31
N ILE A 63 -11.26 3.16 -13.45
CA ILE A 63 -9.97 3.52 -14.04
C ILE A 63 -8.82 3.01 -13.20
N ILE A 64 -8.94 2.98 -11.86
CA ILE A 64 -7.90 2.43 -10.98
C ILE A 64 -7.50 0.99 -11.39
N GLY A 65 -8.48 0.11 -11.62
CA GLY A 65 -8.19 -1.27 -12.05
C GLY A 65 -7.62 -1.37 -13.47
N LYS A 66 -8.15 -0.56 -14.41
CA LYS A 66 -7.68 -0.55 -15.80
C LYS A 66 -6.29 0.07 -15.94
N PHE A 67 -5.98 1.10 -15.14
CA PHE A 67 -4.69 1.77 -15.12
C PHE A 67 -3.56 0.81 -14.78
N LYS A 68 -3.75 -0.04 -13.76
CA LYS A 68 -2.77 -1.06 -13.35
C LYS A 68 -2.36 -1.97 -14.51
N ARG A 69 -3.33 -2.44 -15.29
CA ARG A 69 -3.06 -3.33 -16.43
C ARG A 69 -2.24 -2.65 -17.52
N GLU A 70 -2.52 -1.37 -17.81
CA GLU A 70 -1.83 -0.63 -18.87
C GLU A 70 -0.49 -0.02 -18.39
N ASN A 71 -0.32 0.23 -17.08
CA ASN A 71 0.81 0.98 -16.50
C ASN A 71 1.60 0.17 -15.46
N TRP A 72 1.67 -1.15 -15.60
CA TRP A 72 2.38 -2.04 -14.67
C TRP A 72 3.86 -1.64 -14.42
N LYS A 73 4.50 -0.95 -15.36
CA LYS A 73 5.86 -0.39 -15.20
C LYS A 73 5.94 0.68 -14.11
N PHE A 74 4.90 1.50 -13.99
CA PHE A 74 4.81 2.50 -12.93
C PHE A 74 4.65 1.82 -11.57
N ASP A 75 3.81 0.79 -11.50
CA ASP A 75 3.64 -0.01 -10.28
C ASP A 75 4.95 -0.69 -9.85
N TYR A 76 5.79 -1.13 -10.79
CA TYR A 76 7.12 -1.67 -10.49
C TYR A 76 8.06 -0.63 -9.87
N VAL A 77 8.17 0.56 -10.48
CA VAL A 77 9.03 1.64 -9.98
C VAL A 77 8.55 2.12 -8.61
N ALA A 78 7.24 2.30 -8.45
CA ALA A 78 6.65 2.69 -7.18
C ALA A 78 6.82 1.59 -6.11
N GLY A 79 6.75 0.31 -6.49
CA GLY A 79 7.08 -0.82 -5.63
C GLY A 79 8.52 -0.77 -5.12
N ILE A 80 9.50 -0.46 -5.98
CA ILE A 80 10.89 -0.25 -5.58
C ILE A 80 11.00 0.91 -4.59
N ILE A 81 10.35 2.04 -4.85
CA ILE A 81 10.40 3.21 -3.96
C ILE A 81 9.84 2.84 -2.58
N TYR A 82 8.66 2.22 -2.52
CA TYR A 82 8.04 1.80 -1.26
C TYR A 82 8.90 0.76 -0.52
N TYR A 83 9.50 -0.17 -1.25
CA TYR A 83 10.40 -1.15 -0.65
C TYR A 83 11.62 -0.47 -0.05
N MET A 84 12.23 0.50 -0.74
CA MET A 84 13.34 1.27 -0.21
C MET A 84 12.96 2.10 1.02
N LEU A 85 11.73 2.65 1.06
CA LEU A 85 11.24 3.35 2.26
C LEU A 85 11.16 2.43 3.48
N ALA A 86 10.74 1.18 3.31
CA ALA A 86 10.60 0.21 4.40
C ALA A 86 11.80 -0.76 4.56
N PHE A 87 12.81 -0.67 3.69
CA PHE A 87 13.86 -1.68 3.53
C PHE A 87 14.55 -2.04 4.84
N SER A 88 14.96 -1.02 5.60
CA SER A 88 15.70 -1.22 6.84
C SER A 88 14.86 -1.77 7.99
N MET A 89 13.53 -1.85 7.82
CA MET A 89 12.61 -2.37 8.82
C MET A 89 12.33 -3.86 8.67
N PHE A 90 12.86 -4.52 7.63
CA PHE A 90 12.74 -5.96 7.50
C PHE A 90 13.95 -6.69 8.11
N PRO A 91 13.77 -7.84 8.80
CA PRO A 91 12.51 -8.37 9.32
C PRO A 91 12.06 -7.71 10.63
N GLN A 92 10.78 -7.86 10.99
CA GLN A 92 10.27 -7.50 12.32
C GLN A 92 10.23 -8.74 13.22
N CYS A 93 11.08 -8.81 14.23
CA CYS A 93 11.26 -10.01 15.03
C CYS A 93 10.30 -10.17 16.21
N GLU A 94 9.77 -9.06 16.73
CA GLU A 94 8.84 -9.06 17.86
C GLU A 94 7.44 -8.73 17.36
N LEU A 95 6.68 -9.74 16.96
CA LEU A 95 5.28 -9.58 16.51
C LEU A 95 4.28 -10.39 17.34
N ASN A 96 4.77 -11.24 18.24
CA ASN A 96 3.93 -12.23 18.91
C ASN A 96 2.83 -11.61 19.77
N HIS A 97 3.18 -10.53 20.46
CA HIS A 97 2.33 -9.74 21.34
C HIS A 97 1.14 -9.10 20.62
N ILE A 98 1.19 -8.93 19.28
CA ILE A 98 0.08 -8.36 18.50
C ILE A 98 -1.13 -9.31 18.50
N PHE A 99 -0.88 -10.61 18.47
CA PHE A 99 -1.92 -11.65 18.38
C PHE A 99 -2.40 -12.18 19.74
N GLU A 100 -1.75 -11.76 20.83
CA GLU A 100 -2.12 -12.17 22.21
C GLU A 100 -3.28 -11.35 22.78
N VAL A 101 -3.81 -10.37 22.03
CA VAL A 101 -4.82 -9.43 22.52
C VAL A 101 -6.22 -9.81 22.02
N ASP A 102 -7.16 -10.00 22.95
CA ASP A 102 -8.53 -10.47 22.65
C ASP A 102 -9.52 -9.36 22.23
N SER A 103 -9.04 -8.17 21.84
CA SER A 103 -9.90 -7.06 21.42
C SER A 103 -9.41 -6.35 20.16
N LYS A 104 -10.34 -5.91 19.30
CA LYS A 104 -10.02 -5.16 18.07
C LYS A 104 -9.25 -3.87 18.34
N LEU A 105 -9.66 -3.11 19.36
CA LEU A 105 -8.98 -1.89 19.76
C LEU A 105 -7.57 -2.19 20.30
N GLY A 106 -7.43 -3.27 21.08
CA GLY A 106 -6.14 -3.73 21.57
C GLY A 106 -5.19 -4.11 20.43
N PHE A 107 -5.67 -4.88 19.46
CA PHE A 107 -4.92 -5.20 18.23
C PHE A 107 -4.45 -3.94 17.50
N LEU A 108 -5.36 -2.99 17.23
CA LEU A 108 -5.02 -1.74 16.55
C LEU A 108 -3.99 -0.91 17.33
N ARG A 109 -4.12 -0.85 18.66
CA ARG A 109 -3.18 -0.15 19.53
C ARG A 109 -1.79 -0.78 19.48
N THR A 110 -1.71 -2.11 19.48
CA THR A 110 -0.43 -2.83 19.42
C THR A 110 0.22 -2.71 18.03
N CYS A 111 -0.58 -2.76 16.96
CA CYS A 111 -0.10 -2.46 15.60
C CYS A 111 0.45 -1.03 15.50
N PHE A 112 -0.29 -0.04 16.02
CA PHE A 112 0.17 1.35 16.03
C PHE A 112 1.49 1.52 16.81
N ARG A 113 1.61 0.89 17.98
CA ARG A 113 2.84 0.90 18.77
C ARG A 113 4.01 0.30 17.99
N THR A 114 3.79 -0.82 17.31
CA THR A 114 4.81 -1.50 16.52
C THR A 114 5.25 -0.64 15.32
N LEU A 115 4.29 -0.02 14.62
CA LEU A 115 4.57 0.95 13.56
C LEU A 115 5.37 2.15 14.06
N TRP A 116 5.01 2.69 15.22
CA TRP A 116 5.71 3.81 15.83
C TRP A 116 7.15 3.44 16.21
N ASN A 117 7.35 2.27 16.82
CA ASN A 117 8.69 1.78 17.15
C ASN A 117 9.54 1.59 15.89
N ALA A 118 8.99 1.00 14.83
CA ALA A 118 9.69 0.88 13.55
C ALA A 118 10.01 2.27 12.97
N PHE A 119 9.10 3.24 13.06
CA PHE A 119 9.37 4.60 12.60
C PHE A 119 10.54 5.26 13.36
N ILE A 120 10.59 5.11 14.69
CA ILE A 120 11.70 5.66 15.50
C ILE A 120 13.01 4.94 15.16
N ASP A 121 13.00 3.61 15.07
CA ASP A 121 14.19 2.83 14.72
C ASP A 121 14.73 3.20 13.33
N MET A 122 13.84 3.43 12.37
CA MET A 122 14.20 3.95 11.05
C MET A 122 14.93 5.30 11.16
N LEU A 123 14.46 6.22 11.99
CA LEU A 123 15.10 7.53 12.14
C LEU A 123 16.47 7.46 12.82
N GLU A 124 16.65 6.54 13.77
CA GLU A 124 17.85 6.43 14.58
C GLU A 124 18.95 5.60 13.91
N HIS A 125 18.58 4.48 13.26
CA HIS A 125 19.53 3.45 12.87
C HIS A 125 19.55 3.15 11.36
N SER A 126 18.62 3.69 10.57
CA SER A 126 18.55 3.36 9.14
C SER A 126 19.27 4.35 8.23
N TYR A 127 20.14 3.85 7.36
CA TYR A 127 20.78 4.64 6.30
C TYR A 127 20.00 4.58 4.98
N VAL A 128 19.52 3.38 4.60
CA VAL A 128 18.88 3.15 3.30
C VAL A 128 17.49 3.78 3.27
N SER A 129 16.63 3.43 4.23
CA SER A 129 15.27 3.98 4.35
C SER A 129 15.29 5.50 4.54
N LEU A 130 16.15 6.03 5.40
CA LEU A 130 16.31 7.47 5.58
C LEU A 130 16.79 8.16 4.30
N GLY A 131 17.75 7.58 3.57
CA GLY A 131 18.20 8.07 2.27
C GLY A 131 17.07 8.13 1.24
N ALA A 132 16.22 7.09 1.19
CA ALA A 132 15.05 7.05 0.32
C ALA A 132 14.02 8.14 0.68
N VAL A 133 13.74 8.36 1.97
CA VAL A 133 12.87 9.44 2.45
C VAL A 133 13.40 10.81 2.02
N MET A 134 14.70 11.05 2.19
CA MET A 134 15.33 12.32 1.80
C MET A 134 15.30 12.55 0.29
N LEU A 135 15.58 11.52 -0.51
CA LEU A 135 15.47 11.59 -1.97
C LEU A 135 14.04 11.92 -2.41
N LEU A 136 13.04 11.24 -1.83
CA LEU A 136 11.64 11.48 -2.15
C LEU A 136 11.22 12.90 -1.75
N LEU A 137 11.71 13.42 -0.62
CA LEU A 137 11.47 14.79 -0.18
C LEU A 137 12.06 15.82 -1.15
N LEU A 138 13.29 15.60 -1.63
CA LEU A 138 13.92 16.45 -2.63
C LEU A 138 13.12 16.48 -3.93
N VAL A 139 12.70 15.31 -4.41
CA VAL A 139 11.85 15.19 -5.60
C VAL A 139 10.53 15.92 -5.38
N ALA A 140 9.79 15.61 -4.31
CA ALA A 140 8.50 16.25 -4.00
C ALA A 140 8.61 17.78 -3.90
N TYR A 141 9.67 18.29 -3.26
CA TYR A 141 9.92 19.72 -3.17
C TYR A 141 10.17 20.37 -4.54
N LYS A 142 10.92 19.71 -5.42
CA LYS A 142 11.23 20.20 -6.77
C LYS A 142 10.03 20.18 -7.69
N PHE A 143 9.17 19.18 -7.57
CA PHE A 143 7.93 19.05 -8.34
C PHE A 143 6.84 20.05 -7.90
N ALA A 144 6.90 20.56 -6.65
CA ALA A 144 5.96 21.56 -6.19
C ALA A 144 6.05 22.87 -7.03
N PRO A 145 4.92 23.45 -7.49
CA PRO A 145 4.92 24.59 -8.41
C PRO A 145 5.71 25.79 -7.87
N SER A 146 6.50 26.43 -8.74
CA SER A 146 7.33 27.59 -8.38
C SER A 146 6.53 28.81 -7.92
N LYS A 147 5.26 28.91 -8.31
CA LYS A 147 4.33 29.98 -7.89
C LYS A 147 3.95 29.91 -6.41
N VAL A 148 4.18 28.77 -5.75
CA VAL A 148 3.89 28.56 -4.33
C VAL A 148 5.10 28.98 -3.48
N SER A 149 4.86 29.62 -2.34
CA SER A 149 5.95 30.06 -1.45
C SER A 149 6.82 28.90 -0.98
N ARG A 150 8.12 29.15 -0.71
CA ARG A 150 9.08 28.11 -0.31
C ARG A 150 8.61 27.29 0.90
N THR A 151 8.01 27.96 1.89
CA THR A 151 7.47 27.32 3.10
C THR A 151 6.31 26.39 2.77
N LYS A 152 5.36 26.83 1.93
CA LYS A 152 4.22 26.00 1.51
C LYS A 152 4.69 24.79 0.69
N ARG A 153 5.66 24.98 -0.21
CA ARG A 153 6.27 23.88 -0.97
C ARG A 153 6.91 22.83 -0.07
N LEU A 154 7.66 23.27 0.94
CA LEU A 154 8.27 22.38 1.92
C LEU A 154 7.20 21.64 2.74
N ALA A 155 6.19 22.35 3.24
CA ALA A 155 5.10 21.73 4.00
C ALA A 155 4.34 20.67 3.19
N THR A 156 4.01 20.97 1.92
CA THR A 156 3.37 20.00 1.03
C THR A 156 4.26 18.80 0.75
N ALA A 157 5.56 19.01 0.52
CA ALA A 157 6.52 17.92 0.29
C ALA A 157 6.63 17.01 1.53
N ILE A 158 6.74 17.59 2.73
CA ILE A 158 6.77 16.83 3.98
C ILE A 158 5.49 16.01 4.15
N LEU A 159 4.32 16.65 4.01
CA LEU A 159 3.03 15.96 4.16
C LEU A 159 2.87 14.79 3.19
N HIS A 160 3.27 14.98 1.94
CA HIS A 160 3.21 13.96 0.90
C HIS A 160 4.16 12.79 1.18
N VAL A 161 5.42 13.08 1.54
CA VAL A 161 6.41 12.05 1.90
C VAL A 161 5.98 11.29 3.15
N SER A 162 5.45 11.98 4.17
CA SER A 162 4.92 11.34 5.37
C SER A 162 3.78 10.38 5.04
N ALA A 163 2.87 10.74 4.12
CA ALA A 163 1.81 9.84 3.68
C ALA A 163 2.36 8.57 3.01
N HIS A 164 3.35 8.71 2.12
CA HIS A 164 4.01 7.56 1.49
C HIS A 164 4.74 6.68 2.50
N LEU A 165 5.46 7.29 3.45
CA LEU A 165 6.19 6.57 4.48
C LEU A 165 5.27 5.78 5.41
N VAL A 166 4.20 6.41 5.92
CA VAL A 166 3.21 5.73 6.76
C VAL A 166 2.60 4.56 6.02
N ALA A 167 2.26 4.74 4.74
CA ALA A 167 1.70 3.68 3.93
C ALA A 167 2.69 2.53 3.70
N ALA A 168 3.97 2.82 3.46
CA ALA A 168 5.03 1.82 3.33
C ALA A 168 5.23 1.01 4.63
N LEU A 169 5.22 1.68 5.80
CA LEU A 169 5.34 1.00 7.10
C LEU A 169 4.13 0.11 7.42
N ILE A 170 2.91 0.56 7.08
CA ILE A 170 1.69 -0.26 7.22
C ILE A 170 1.79 -1.52 6.36
N LEU A 171 2.23 -1.38 5.10
CA LEU A 171 2.41 -2.52 4.20
C LEU A 171 3.51 -3.48 4.70
N MET A 172 4.58 -2.94 5.27
CA MET A 172 5.68 -3.72 5.84
C MET A 172 5.15 -4.58 7.00
N LEU A 173 4.44 -3.95 7.94
CA LEU A 173 3.84 -4.66 9.06
C LEU A 173 2.81 -5.70 8.58
N ALA A 174 2.02 -5.37 7.54
CA ALA A 174 1.06 -6.29 6.97
C ALA A 174 1.72 -7.56 6.40
N LEU A 175 2.84 -7.41 5.68
CA LEU A 175 3.63 -8.53 5.16
C LEU A 175 4.23 -9.36 6.31
N GLU A 176 4.86 -8.72 7.28
CA GLU A 176 5.51 -9.37 8.42
C GLU A 176 4.52 -10.13 9.31
N LEU A 177 3.33 -9.56 9.56
CA LEU A 177 2.23 -10.26 10.24
C LEU A 177 1.73 -11.47 9.44
N GLY A 178 1.67 -11.36 8.10
CA GLY A 178 1.34 -12.48 7.22
C GLY A 178 2.35 -13.63 7.33
N LEU A 179 3.65 -13.31 7.36
CA LEU A 179 4.72 -14.30 7.56
C LEU A 179 4.65 -14.95 8.95
N GLU A 180 4.39 -14.17 9.99
CA GLU A 180 4.25 -14.68 11.36
C GLU A 180 3.07 -15.64 11.49
N LEU A 181 1.92 -15.31 10.89
CA LEU A 181 0.77 -16.22 10.83
C LEU A 181 1.09 -17.49 10.05
N PHE A 182 1.77 -17.38 8.92
CA PHE A 182 2.20 -18.53 8.12
C PHE A 182 3.08 -19.49 8.93
N ILE A 183 4.06 -18.96 9.67
CA ILE A 183 4.93 -19.74 10.57
C ILE A 183 4.08 -20.45 11.63
N ARG A 184 3.22 -19.72 12.33
CA ARG A 184 2.39 -20.27 13.43
C ARG A 184 1.48 -21.39 12.95
N HIS A 185 0.78 -21.20 11.84
CA HIS A 185 -0.13 -22.24 11.31
C HIS A 185 0.64 -23.47 10.81
N LYS A 186 1.82 -23.31 10.23
CA LYS A 186 2.66 -24.44 9.82
C LYS A 186 3.23 -25.22 11.01
N LEU A 187 3.68 -24.53 12.07
CA LEU A 187 4.10 -25.19 13.32
C LEU A 187 2.93 -25.95 13.97
N SER A 188 1.73 -25.36 13.99
CA SER A 188 0.53 -26.03 14.49
C SER A 188 0.21 -27.30 13.69
N ALA A 189 0.31 -27.27 12.36
CA ALA A 189 0.10 -28.44 11.50
C ALA A 189 1.17 -29.54 11.69
N THR A 190 2.44 -29.15 11.86
CA THR A 190 3.56 -30.08 12.11
C THR A 190 3.41 -30.80 13.45
N THR A 191 2.85 -30.13 14.46
CA THR A 191 2.59 -30.71 15.80
C THR A 191 1.45 -31.74 15.77
N SER A 192 0.52 -31.62 14.80
CA SER A 192 -0.54 -32.62 14.55
C SER A 192 -0.14 -33.78 13.64
N GLY A 193 1.15 -33.92 13.28
CA GLY A 193 1.67 -35.06 12.51
C GLY A 193 1.39 -35.02 11.00
N TYR A 194 0.85 -33.92 10.46
CA TYR A 194 0.59 -33.73 9.03
C TYR A 194 1.55 -32.68 8.45
N GLU A 195 2.66 -33.12 7.86
CA GLU A 195 3.52 -32.27 7.03
C GLU A 195 2.86 -32.10 5.65
N HIS A 196 2.11 -31.02 5.48
CA HIS A 196 1.50 -30.68 4.20
C HIS A 196 2.18 -29.47 3.54
N SER A 197 2.37 -29.58 2.22
CA SER A 197 2.91 -28.51 1.37
C SER A 197 1.93 -27.32 1.29
N LEU A 198 2.38 -26.14 0.82
CA LEU A 198 1.53 -24.95 0.65
C LEU A 198 0.25 -25.27 -0.18
N HIS A 199 0.39 -26.15 -1.17
CA HIS A 199 -0.69 -26.61 -2.04
C HIS A 199 -1.76 -27.42 -1.29
N ASP A 200 -1.35 -28.30 -0.38
CA ASP A 200 -2.26 -29.13 0.41
C ASP A 200 -2.98 -28.31 1.49
N HIS A 201 -2.32 -27.30 2.07
CA HIS A 201 -2.98 -26.38 3.00
C HIS A 201 -4.05 -25.55 2.30
N GLN A 202 -3.80 -25.16 1.05
CA GLN A 202 -4.78 -24.45 0.22
C GLN A 202 -5.97 -25.36 -0.09
N GLN A 203 -5.74 -26.63 -0.43
CA GLN A 203 -6.80 -27.63 -0.64
C GLN A 203 -7.57 -27.97 0.65
N TYR A 204 -6.91 -27.93 1.82
CA TYR A 204 -7.53 -28.11 3.13
C TYR A 204 -8.44 -26.92 3.51
N VAL A 205 -7.96 -25.68 3.30
CA VAL A 205 -8.72 -24.44 3.51
C VAL A 205 -9.86 -24.26 2.51
N GLU A 206 -9.70 -24.74 1.27
CA GLU A 206 -10.73 -24.78 0.23
C GLU A 206 -11.72 -25.94 0.37
N SER A 207 -11.51 -26.86 1.32
CA SER A 207 -12.46 -27.94 1.55
C SER A 207 -13.82 -27.38 2.01
N PRO A 208 -14.95 -27.91 1.50
CA PRO A 208 -16.29 -27.47 1.91
C PRO A 208 -16.55 -27.60 3.42
N GLU A 209 -15.74 -28.42 4.09
CA GLU A 209 -15.76 -28.67 5.53
C GLU A 209 -15.27 -27.45 6.34
N ILE A 210 -14.33 -26.64 5.83
CA ILE A 210 -13.84 -25.45 6.55
C ILE A 210 -14.74 -24.22 6.40
N CYS A 211 -15.42 -24.10 5.26
CA CYS A 211 -16.46 -23.07 5.08
C CYS A 211 -17.70 -23.31 5.96
N HIS A 212 -17.80 -24.46 6.62
CA HIS A 212 -18.85 -24.81 7.59
C HIS A 212 -18.39 -24.78 9.04
N PHE A 213 -17.12 -24.43 9.34
CA PHE A 213 -16.76 -24.16 10.73
C PHE A 213 -17.54 -22.92 11.21
N PRO A 214 -18.27 -23.02 12.35
CA PRO A 214 -18.91 -21.84 12.93
C PRO A 214 -17.84 -20.77 13.15
N PRO A 215 -18.18 -19.47 12.99
CA PRO A 215 -17.22 -18.40 13.19
C PRO A 215 -16.55 -18.62 14.55
N PRO A 216 -15.21 -18.73 14.59
CA PRO A 216 -14.54 -19.05 15.83
C PRO A 216 -14.90 -17.98 16.86
N ASN A 217 -15.35 -18.41 18.04
CA ASN A 217 -15.72 -17.53 19.14
C ASN A 217 -14.46 -16.80 19.64
N GLY A 218 -14.11 -15.69 18.99
CA GLY A 218 -12.92 -14.91 19.32
C GLY A 218 -12.59 -13.89 18.24
N THR A 219 -12.35 -12.65 18.65
CA THR A 219 -11.89 -11.55 17.78
C THR A 219 -10.58 -11.90 17.07
N ARG A 220 -9.69 -12.65 17.73
CA ARG A 220 -8.41 -13.14 17.19
C ARG A 220 -8.60 -14.00 15.95
N ALA A 221 -9.40 -15.06 16.05
CA ALA A 221 -9.57 -16.01 14.95
C ALA A 221 -10.36 -15.38 13.77
N ALA A 222 -11.26 -14.42 14.05
CA ALA A 222 -11.89 -13.62 12.99
C ALA A 222 -10.89 -12.71 12.25
N ILE A 223 -9.93 -12.11 12.96
CA ILE A 223 -8.85 -11.30 12.37
C ILE A 223 -7.91 -12.20 11.57
N GLU A 224 -7.44 -13.31 12.14
CA GLU A 224 -6.57 -14.28 11.45
C GLU A 224 -7.22 -14.77 10.14
N MET A 225 -8.51 -15.12 10.16
CA MET A 225 -9.24 -15.58 8.97
C MET A 225 -9.44 -14.46 7.93
N LEU A 226 -9.77 -13.22 8.33
CA LEU A 226 -9.90 -12.09 7.40
C LEU A 226 -8.57 -11.73 6.73
N TRP A 227 -7.49 -11.69 7.52
CA TRP A 227 -6.15 -11.37 7.05
C TRP A 227 -5.61 -12.43 6.09
N PHE A 228 -5.76 -13.72 6.45
CA PHE A 228 -5.30 -14.82 5.60
C PHE A 228 -6.14 -14.94 4.31
N ARG A 229 -7.48 -14.77 4.40
CA ARG A 229 -8.36 -14.89 3.23
C ARG A 229 -8.27 -13.72 2.26
N HIS A 230 -8.10 -12.48 2.72
CA HIS A 230 -8.14 -11.31 1.83
C HIS A 230 -6.76 -10.78 1.43
N LEU A 231 -5.80 -10.75 2.35
CA LEU A 231 -4.47 -10.19 2.06
C LEU A 231 -3.54 -11.27 1.49
N TYR A 232 -3.54 -12.45 2.12
CA TYR A 232 -2.71 -13.56 1.66
C TYR A 232 -3.30 -14.20 0.40
N HIS A 233 -4.54 -14.71 0.38
CA HIS A 233 -5.09 -15.37 -0.83
C HIS A 233 -5.10 -14.48 -2.09
N GLY A 234 -5.57 -13.23 -1.98
CA GLY A 234 -5.70 -12.34 -3.14
C GLY A 234 -4.38 -11.87 -3.74
N CYS A 235 -3.32 -11.71 -2.93
CA CYS A 235 -1.98 -11.33 -3.42
C CYS A 235 -1.10 -12.55 -3.68
N ALA A 236 -1.26 -13.60 -2.89
CA ALA A 236 -0.52 -14.84 -3.02
C ALA A 236 -0.97 -15.64 -4.23
N GLU A 237 -2.23 -15.62 -4.69
CA GLU A 237 -2.58 -16.27 -5.97
C GLU A 237 -1.74 -15.75 -7.15
N ILE A 238 -1.44 -14.45 -7.21
CA ILE A 238 -0.62 -13.86 -8.27
C ILE A 238 0.85 -14.29 -8.13
N ILE A 239 1.38 -14.31 -6.90
CA ILE A 239 2.79 -14.62 -6.63
C ILE A 239 3.05 -16.13 -6.66
N ILE A 240 2.15 -16.94 -6.09
CA ILE A 240 2.18 -18.41 -6.07
C ILE A 240 2.08 -18.93 -7.51
N ASN A 241 1.17 -18.43 -8.35
CA ASN A 241 1.10 -18.87 -9.75
C ASN A 241 2.36 -18.52 -10.56
N LEU A 242 3.10 -17.47 -10.18
CA LEU A 242 4.32 -17.03 -10.87
C LEU A 242 5.60 -17.72 -10.35
N MET A 243 5.66 -18.08 -9.06
CA MET A 243 6.90 -18.47 -8.37
C MET A 243 6.86 -19.84 -7.66
N SER A 244 5.67 -20.39 -7.38
CA SER A 244 5.49 -21.72 -6.76
C SER A 244 6.14 -22.88 -7.52
N PRO A 245 6.24 -22.90 -8.88
CA PRO A 245 6.83 -24.05 -9.56
C PRO A 245 8.35 -24.19 -9.40
N ILE A 246 9.06 -23.19 -8.83
CA ILE A 246 10.54 -23.17 -8.79
C ILE A 246 11.10 -23.08 -7.36
N PHE A 247 10.37 -22.49 -6.41
CA PHE A 247 10.86 -22.32 -5.04
C PHE A 247 9.73 -22.06 -4.02
N ASP A 248 9.77 -22.69 -2.84
CA ASP A 248 8.84 -22.39 -1.72
C ASP A 248 9.28 -21.10 -1.02
N VAL A 249 9.08 -19.96 -1.71
CA VAL A 249 9.52 -18.63 -1.28
C VAL A 249 8.98 -18.24 0.11
N PRO A 250 7.69 -18.44 0.46
CA PRO A 250 7.19 -18.14 1.80
C PRO A 250 7.91 -18.94 2.90
N LYS A 251 8.16 -20.24 2.67
CA LYS A 251 8.92 -21.07 3.60
C LYS A 251 10.34 -20.57 3.75
N PHE A 252 11.01 -20.23 2.66
CA PHE A 252 12.36 -19.69 2.72
C PHE A 252 12.41 -18.36 3.49
N MET A 253 11.50 -17.43 3.20
CA MET A 253 11.40 -16.16 3.92
C MET A 253 11.17 -16.37 5.41
N ALA A 254 10.25 -17.27 5.77
CA ALA A 254 9.93 -17.61 7.15
C ALA A 254 11.11 -18.22 7.93
N VAL A 255 11.79 -19.21 7.34
CA VAL A 255 12.96 -19.87 7.95
C VAL A 255 14.11 -18.88 8.10
N THR A 256 14.39 -18.12 7.05
CA THR A 256 15.48 -17.13 7.03
C THR A 256 15.21 -16.01 8.03
N ARG A 257 13.96 -15.50 8.09
CA ARG A 257 13.52 -14.53 9.12
C ARG A 257 13.76 -15.06 10.53
N ASN A 258 13.35 -16.29 10.83
CA ASN A 258 13.56 -16.87 12.17
C ASN A 258 15.05 -16.98 12.52
N ASN A 259 15.90 -17.31 11.55
CA ASN A 259 17.35 -17.32 11.73
C ASN A 259 17.90 -15.91 12.01
N ILE A 260 17.51 -14.91 11.20
CA ILE A 260 17.90 -13.51 11.39
C ILE A 260 17.48 -13.01 12.78
N CYS A 261 16.25 -13.32 13.20
CA CYS A 261 15.74 -12.86 14.49
C CYS A 261 16.45 -13.50 15.70
N LYS A 262 17.02 -14.69 15.55
CA LYS A 262 17.76 -15.37 16.62
C LYS A 262 19.24 -15.01 16.63
N ASN A 263 19.85 -14.98 15.45
CA ASN A 263 21.30 -14.95 15.28
C ASN A 263 21.80 -13.63 14.66
N GLY A 264 20.90 -12.70 14.35
CA GLY A 264 21.19 -11.45 13.68
C GLY A 264 21.40 -11.61 12.17
N MET A 265 21.31 -10.50 11.45
CA MET A 265 21.48 -10.45 9.99
C MET A 265 22.88 -10.88 9.54
N ALA A 266 23.88 -10.68 10.40
CA ALA A 266 25.28 -11.06 10.14
C ALA A 266 25.52 -12.58 10.09
N SER A 267 24.54 -13.38 10.54
CA SER A 267 24.62 -14.85 10.47
C SER A 267 24.44 -15.40 9.06
N LEU A 268 23.92 -14.62 8.11
CA LEU A 268 23.71 -15.05 6.74
C LEU A 268 24.92 -14.76 5.85
N SER A 269 25.14 -15.61 4.85
CA SER A 269 26.03 -15.30 3.74
C SER A 269 25.49 -14.13 2.92
N ARG A 270 26.37 -13.52 2.09
CA ARG A 270 25.96 -12.43 1.19
C ARG A 270 24.90 -12.87 0.18
N SER A 271 25.02 -14.08 -0.36
CA SER A 271 24.04 -14.66 -1.28
C SER A 271 22.70 -14.86 -0.60
N GLU A 272 22.67 -15.41 0.62
CA GLU A 272 21.42 -15.61 1.37
C GLU A 272 20.76 -14.29 1.73
N THR A 273 21.56 -13.28 2.11
CA THR A 273 21.06 -11.92 2.36
C THR A 273 20.42 -11.32 1.11
N VAL A 274 21.05 -11.45 -0.06
CA VAL A 274 20.48 -10.97 -1.33
C VAL A 274 19.21 -11.73 -1.67
N SER A 275 19.23 -13.06 -1.60
CA SER A 275 18.07 -13.91 -1.85
C SER A 275 16.89 -13.55 -0.95
N TYR A 276 17.14 -13.37 0.36
CA TYR A 276 16.11 -12.96 1.31
C TYR A 276 15.47 -11.62 0.92
N ASN A 277 16.28 -10.59 0.65
CA ASN A 277 15.77 -9.28 0.27
C ASN A 277 14.99 -9.30 -1.06
N VAL A 278 15.45 -10.07 -2.04
CA VAL A 278 14.72 -10.28 -3.31
C VAL A 278 13.37 -10.96 -3.06
N CYS A 279 13.34 -12.00 -2.23
CA CYS A 279 12.09 -12.68 -1.87
C CYS A 279 11.11 -11.73 -1.16
N VAL A 280 11.59 -10.95 -0.18
CA VAL A 280 10.78 -9.93 0.50
C VAL A 280 10.22 -8.93 -0.51
N PHE A 281 11.06 -8.40 -1.41
CA PHE A 281 10.62 -7.44 -2.44
C PHE A 281 9.53 -8.02 -3.34
N VAL A 282 9.70 -9.26 -3.81
CA VAL A 282 8.72 -9.93 -4.70
C VAL A 282 7.35 -10.06 -4.02
N TYR A 283 7.30 -10.28 -2.70
CA TYR A 283 6.04 -10.32 -1.96
C TYR A 283 5.51 -8.95 -1.56
N PHE A 284 6.41 -8.01 -1.28
CA PHE A 284 6.06 -6.66 -0.87
C PHE A 284 5.50 -5.83 -2.03
N TRP A 285 6.08 -5.96 -3.23
CA TRP A 285 5.69 -5.15 -4.39
C TRP A 285 4.19 -5.29 -4.75
N PRO A 286 3.61 -6.49 -4.88
CA PRO A 286 2.17 -6.62 -5.16
C PRO A 286 1.28 -5.97 -4.11
N LEU A 287 1.68 -5.97 -2.83
CA LEU A 287 0.97 -5.28 -1.76
C LEU A 287 1.00 -3.76 -1.94
N THR A 288 2.13 -3.20 -2.38
CA THR A 288 2.26 -1.75 -2.66
C THR A 288 1.33 -1.30 -3.78
N THR A 289 1.08 -2.15 -4.78
CA THR A 289 0.22 -1.83 -5.94
C THR A 289 -1.22 -1.48 -5.53
N PHE A 290 -1.72 -1.99 -4.41
CA PHE A 290 -3.04 -1.58 -3.90
C PHE A 290 -3.02 -0.16 -3.34
N VAL A 291 -1.99 0.18 -2.58
CA VAL A 291 -1.87 1.48 -1.90
C VAL A 291 -1.47 2.60 -2.85
N ILE A 292 -0.57 2.35 -3.81
CA ILE A 292 -0.10 3.34 -4.77
C ILE A 292 -1.26 3.94 -5.56
N SER A 293 -2.22 3.12 -5.97
CA SER A 293 -3.41 3.60 -6.68
C SER A 293 -4.29 4.53 -5.84
N TYR A 294 -4.31 4.37 -4.52
CA TYR A 294 -5.05 5.24 -3.62
C TYR A 294 -4.27 6.52 -3.26
N VAL A 295 -2.96 6.41 -3.02
CA VAL A 295 -2.12 7.55 -2.56
C VAL A 295 -1.71 8.48 -3.70
N ILE A 296 -1.47 7.95 -4.90
CA ILE A 296 -1.13 8.75 -6.09
C ILE A 296 -2.40 9.18 -6.85
N GLY A 297 -3.49 8.44 -6.67
CA GLY A 297 -4.75 8.69 -7.39
C GLY A 297 -5.68 9.76 -6.81
N PHE A 298 -5.45 10.19 -5.57
CA PHE A 298 -6.24 11.20 -4.85
C PHE A 298 -5.39 12.39 -4.44
#